data_AF-A0A7C7TNH8-F1
#
_entry.id   AF-A0A7C7TNH8-F1
#
_cell.length_a   1.000
_cell.length_b   1.000
_cell.length_c   1.000
_cell.angle_alpha   90.00
_cell.angle_beta   90.00
_cell.angle_gamma   90.00
#
_symmetry.space_group_name_H-M   'P 1'
#
loop_
_entity.id
_entity.type
_entity.pdbx_description
1 polymer ?
#
loop_
_entity_poly.entity_id
_entity_poly.type
_entity_poly.pdbx_seq_one_letter_code
_entity_poly.pdbx_strand_id
1 'polypeptide(L)'
;MSILDTIAPHKGHKQRRFGTHFVGNVFKTIFFVGIPGYFVFLGVTLLVLDKEVELPNIPSTRSDSEVLAIVHDYLKATDAQTIEDVDVITNCWTEFGDADFNIEYFSLTGIWRINAYYNAVRYYWRVDDATMTLTRDLWFQPTFRTIKC
;
A
#
# COMPACT_ATOMS: atom_id res chain seq x y z
N MET A 1 24.94 49.12 -10.60
CA MET A 1 23.71 48.61 -11.23
C MET A 1 23.81 47.11 -11.28
N SER A 2 22.89 46.40 -10.62
CA SER A 2 22.90 44.94 -10.54
C SER A 2 22.20 44.35 -11.77
N ILE A 3 22.77 43.30 -12.35
CA ILE A 3 22.22 42.56 -13.52
C ILE A 3 20.78 42.07 -13.27
N LEU A 4 20.39 41.97 -11.99
CA LEU A 4 19.04 41.60 -11.54
C LEU A 4 17.94 42.58 -11.98
N ASP A 5 18.25 43.85 -12.28
CA ASP A 5 17.26 44.84 -12.71
C ASP A 5 17.05 44.89 -14.24
N THR A 6 17.92 44.25 -15.03
CA THR A 6 17.88 44.30 -16.50
C THR A 6 16.82 43.35 -17.10
N ILE A 7 16.40 42.32 -16.38
CA ILE A 7 15.58 41.22 -16.92
C ILE A 7 14.14 41.23 -16.32
N ALA A 8 13.82 42.19 -15.47
CA ALA A 8 12.45 42.34 -14.95
C ALA A 8 11.58 43.17 -15.92
N PRO A 9 10.33 42.77 -16.19
CA PRO A 9 9.45 43.51 -17.11
C PRO A 9 9.19 44.92 -16.59
N HIS A 10 9.37 45.91 -17.47
CA HIS A 10 9.14 47.33 -17.17
C HIS A 10 7.68 47.57 -16.78
N LYS A 11 7.44 47.88 -15.50
CA LYS A 11 6.11 48.30 -15.04
C LYS A 11 5.91 49.79 -15.31
N GLY A 12 4.86 50.08 -16.07
CA GLY A 12 4.44 51.43 -16.48
C GLY A 12 4.12 52.37 -15.31
N HIS A 13 4.14 53.66 -15.64
CA HIS A 13 4.06 54.77 -14.71
C HIS A 13 2.62 54.97 -14.21
N LYS A 14 2.28 54.39 -13.05
CA LYS A 14 1.33 54.88 -12.02
C LYS A 14 0.79 53.71 -11.19
N GLN A 15 1.28 53.56 -9.96
CA GLN A 15 0.46 53.35 -8.75
C GLN A 15 1.39 53.18 -7.53
N ARG A 16 1.40 54.20 -6.66
CA ARG A 16 1.89 54.10 -5.28
C ARG A 16 0.90 53.27 -4.48
N ARG A 17 1.37 52.22 -3.79
CA ARG A 17 0.91 51.83 -2.44
C ARG A 17 1.98 50.94 -1.78
N PHE A 18 2.43 51.39 -0.61
CA PHE A 18 3.49 50.86 0.24
C PHE A 18 3.16 49.47 0.83
N GLY A 19 3.12 48.43 -0.02
CA GLY A 19 3.01 47.03 0.42
C GLY A 19 3.68 46.01 -0.52
N THR A 20 4.28 46.48 -1.61
CA THR A 20 4.72 45.66 -2.74
C THR A 20 6.21 45.33 -2.74
N HIS A 21 7.05 46.09 -2.01
CA HIS A 21 8.49 45.82 -1.94
C HIS A 21 8.80 44.56 -1.14
N PHE A 22 8.12 44.35 0.00
CA PHE A 22 8.30 43.12 0.79
C PHE A 22 7.80 41.91 0.02
N VAL A 23 6.57 41.95 -0.50
CA VAL A 23 5.95 40.87 -1.26
C VAL A 23 6.75 40.59 -2.54
N GLY A 24 7.16 41.62 -3.28
CA GLY A 24 7.97 41.47 -4.49
C GLY A 24 9.38 40.92 -4.22
N ASN A 25 10.02 41.32 -3.13
CA ASN A 25 11.33 40.79 -2.76
C ASN A 25 11.22 39.35 -2.25
N VAL A 26 10.18 39.01 -1.49
CA VAL A 26 9.91 37.64 -1.04
C VAL A 26 9.65 36.72 -2.24
N PHE A 27 8.82 37.12 -3.20
CA PHE A 27 8.59 36.32 -4.41
C PHE A 27 9.86 36.17 -5.27
N LYS A 28 10.68 37.22 -5.40
CA LYS A 28 11.98 37.12 -6.08
C LYS A 28 12.90 36.15 -5.36
N THR A 29 13.01 36.22 -4.03
CA THR A 29 13.85 35.31 -3.25
C THR A 29 13.36 33.86 -3.35
N ILE A 30 12.05 33.61 -3.26
CA ILE A 30 11.47 32.27 -3.44
C ILE A 30 11.77 31.75 -4.84
N PHE A 31 11.65 32.58 -5.87
CA PHE A 31 11.95 32.16 -7.25
C PHE A 31 13.44 31.87 -7.46
N PHE A 32 14.32 32.79 -7.05
CA PHE A 32 15.76 32.69 -7.30
C PHE A 32 16.53 31.76 -6.35
N VAL A 33 15.98 31.46 -5.17
CA VAL A 33 16.60 30.52 -4.22
C VAL A 33 15.83 29.21 -4.16
N GLY A 34 14.50 29.27 -4.17
CA GLY A 34 13.65 28.09 -4.07
C GLY A 34 13.72 27.19 -5.29
N ILE A 35 13.74 27.73 -6.51
CA ILE A 35 13.85 26.93 -7.74
C ILE A 35 15.19 26.18 -7.80
N PRO A 36 16.36 26.84 -7.71
CA PRO A 36 17.63 26.11 -7.71
C PRO A 36 17.77 25.20 -6.49
N GLY A 37 17.28 25.60 -5.31
CA GLY A 37 17.25 24.75 -4.13
C GLY A 37 16.41 23.49 -4.32
N TYR A 38 15.27 23.59 -5.01
CA TYR A 38 14.43 22.46 -5.37
C TYR A 38 15.12 21.50 -6.34
N PHE A 39 15.83 22.02 -7.35
CA PHE A 39 16.60 21.19 -8.27
C PHE A 39 17.80 20.52 -7.59
N VAL A 40 18.48 21.20 -6.67
CA VAL A 40 19.54 20.60 -5.85
C VAL A 40 18.96 19.51 -4.95
N PHE A 41 17.83 19.77 -4.30
CA PHE A 41 17.13 18.77 -3.49
C PHE A 41 16.75 17.55 -4.31
N LEU A 42 16.12 17.74 -5.49
CA LEU A 42 15.81 16.63 -6.40
C LEU A 42 17.06 15.85 -6.79
N GLY A 43 18.14 16.52 -7.17
CA GLY A 43 19.41 15.87 -7.50
C GLY A 43 19.98 15.04 -6.34
N VAL A 44 19.97 15.58 -5.12
CA VAL A 44 20.41 14.85 -3.92
C VAL A 44 19.50 13.66 -3.63
N THR A 45 18.18 13.84 -3.73
CA THR A 45 17.24 12.73 -3.50
C THR A 45 17.42 11.60 -4.50
N LEU A 46 17.60 11.91 -5.79
CA LEU A 46 17.85 10.88 -6.81
C LEU A 46 19.16 10.14 -6.54
N LEU A 47 20.25 10.86 -6.23
CA LEU A 47 21.55 10.24 -5.92
C LEU A 47 21.54 9.38 -4.65
N VAL A 48 20.70 9.71 -3.67
CA VAL A 48 20.59 8.96 -2.41
C VAL A 48 19.61 7.78 -2.52
N LEU A 49 18.55 7.94 -3.31
CA LEU A 49 17.51 6.91 -3.51
C LEU A 49 17.90 5.85 -4.54
N ASP A 50 18.89 6.11 -5.40
CA ASP A 50 19.45 5.13 -6.35
C ASP A 50 20.30 4.02 -5.69
N LYS A 51 20.42 4.00 -4.36
CA LYS A 51 20.88 2.79 -3.69
C LYS A 51 19.79 1.74 -3.82
N GLU A 52 19.93 0.88 -4.82
CA GLU A 52 19.18 -0.36 -4.97
C GLU A 52 19.21 -1.11 -3.63
N VAL A 53 18.14 -0.97 -2.85
CA VAL A 53 17.93 -1.79 -1.68
C VAL A 53 17.62 -3.17 -2.24
N GLU A 54 18.60 -4.06 -2.21
CA GLU A 54 18.39 -5.47 -2.52
C GLU A 54 17.31 -6.00 -1.57
N LEU A 55 16.12 -6.16 -2.12
CA LEU A 55 14.99 -6.71 -1.39
C LEU A 55 15.30 -8.18 -1.06
N PRO A 56 15.09 -8.62 0.18
CA PRO A 56 15.33 -10.02 0.54
C PRO A 56 14.47 -10.92 -0.35
N ASN A 57 15.09 -11.90 -1.00
CA ASN A 57 14.40 -12.89 -1.82
C ASN A 57 14.47 -14.24 -1.11
N ILE A 58 13.44 -14.54 -0.32
CA ILE A 58 13.29 -15.83 0.36
C ILE A 58 12.60 -16.77 -0.64
N PRO A 59 13.22 -17.88 -1.06
CA PRO A 59 12.60 -18.83 -1.95
C PRO A 59 11.54 -19.67 -1.20
N SER A 60 10.48 -20.04 -1.90
CA SER A 60 9.45 -20.94 -1.36
C SER A 60 10.02 -22.33 -1.11
N THR A 61 9.83 -22.86 0.09
CA THR A 61 10.19 -24.24 0.44
C THR A 61 9.05 -25.23 0.24
N ARG A 62 7.81 -24.73 0.16
CA ARG A 62 6.58 -25.51 0.01
C ARG A 62 5.99 -25.40 -1.38
N SER A 63 5.05 -26.30 -1.69
CA SER A 63 4.25 -26.24 -2.91
C SER A 63 2.87 -25.64 -2.65
N ASP A 64 2.26 -25.08 -3.69
CA ASP A 64 0.89 -24.57 -3.69
C ASP A 64 -0.09 -25.60 -3.11
N SER A 65 0.06 -26.88 -3.46
CA SER A 65 -0.82 -27.96 -3.00
C SER A 65 -0.72 -28.25 -1.51
N GLU A 66 0.48 -28.17 -0.93
CA GLU A 66 0.71 -28.38 0.50
C GLU A 66 0.07 -27.26 1.31
N VAL A 67 0.26 -26.03 0.85
CA VAL A 67 -0.27 -24.83 1.51
C VAL A 67 -1.79 -24.77 1.40
N LEU A 68 -2.34 -25.13 0.24
CA LEU A 68 -3.79 -25.21 0.04
C LEU A 68 -4.42 -26.27 0.95
N ALA A 69 -3.77 -27.42 1.14
CA ALA A 69 -4.26 -28.46 2.05
C ALA A 69 -4.40 -27.95 3.49
N ILE A 70 -3.45 -27.15 3.98
CA ILE A 70 -3.53 -26.53 5.32
C ILE A 70 -4.76 -25.62 5.42
N VAL A 71 -5.03 -24.81 4.41
CA VAL A 71 -6.21 -23.93 4.39
C VAL A 71 -7.50 -24.76 4.35
N HIS A 72 -7.54 -25.81 3.53
CA HIS A 72 -8.71 -26.70 3.47
C HIS A 72 -8.98 -27.39 4.81
N ASP A 73 -7.94 -27.90 5.47
CA ASP A 73 -8.07 -28.56 6.77
C ASP A 73 -8.52 -27.58 7.86
N TYR A 74 -8.01 -26.35 7.83
CA TYR A 74 -8.49 -25.27 8.69
C TYR A 74 -9.99 -24.98 8.46
N LEU A 75 -10.42 -24.84 7.21
CA LEU A 75 -11.82 -24.56 6.88
C LEU A 75 -12.75 -25.71 7.28
N LYS A 76 -12.33 -26.96 7.14
CA LYS A 76 -13.10 -28.14 7.59
C LYS A 76 -13.23 -28.20 9.11
N ALA A 77 -12.21 -27.77 9.83
CA ALA A 77 -12.17 -27.79 11.29
C ALA A 77 -12.81 -26.55 11.94
N THR A 78 -13.16 -25.52 11.17
CA THR A 78 -13.64 -24.24 11.68
C THR A 78 -15.13 -24.05 11.39
N ASP A 79 -15.89 -23.78 12.44
CA ASP A 79 -17.27 -23.35 12.33
C ASP A 79 -17.36 -21.83 12.58
N ALA A 80 -18.22 -21.16 11.83
CA ALA A 80 -18.41 -19.72 11.91
C ALA A 80 -19.88 -19.34 11.81
N GLN A 81 -20.22 -18.18 12.36
CA GLN A 81 -21.57 -17.62 12.22
C GLN A 81 -21.81 -17.17 10.78
N THR A 82 -23.01 -17.42 10.27
CA THR A 82 -23.40 -16.98 8.93
C THR A 82 -23.51 -15.45 8.84
N ILE A 83 -23.44 -14.90 7.61
CA ILE A 83 -23.66 -13.47 7.39
C ILE A 83 -25.14 -13.12 7.62
N GLU A 84 -26.05 -13.99 7.21
CA GLU A 84 -27.50 -13.76 7.23
C GLU A 84 -28.08 -13.85 8.64
N ASP A 85 -27.64 -14.82 9.45
CA ASP A 85 -28.13 -15.07 10.80
C ASP A 85 -26.98 -15.35 11.79
N VAL A 86 -26.95 -14.61 12.90
CA VAL A 86 -25.92 -14.73 13.96
C VAL A 86 -26.08 -16.02 14.75
N ASP A 87 -27.32 -16.50 14.87
CA ASP A 87 -27.67 -17.65 15.70
C ASP A 87 -27.40 -18.97 14.97
N VAL A 88 -27.17 -18.90 13.65
CA VAL A 88 -26.83 -20.04 12.81
C VAL A 88 -25.32 -20.16 12.68
N ILE A 89 -24.81 -21.33 13.10
CA ILE A 89 -23.43 -21.75 12.92
C ILE A 89 -23.36 -22.63 11.67
N THR A 90 -22.48 -22.28 10.73
CA THR A 90 -22.17 -23.04 9.52
C THR A 90 -20.70 -23.45 9.55
N ASN A 91 -20.36 -24.51 8.84
CA ASN A 91 -18.97 -24.93 8.71
C ASN A 91 -18.29 -24.09 7.61
N CYS A 92 -17.06 -23.64 7.85
CA CYS A 92 -16.35 -22.83 6.87
C CYS A 92 -16.12 -23.60 5.55
N TRP A 93 -15.93 -24.93 5.61
CA TRP A 93 -15.79 -25.73 4.40
C TRP A 93 -17.08 -25.81 3.58
N THR A 94 -18.27 -25.79 4.20
CA THR A 94 -19.52 -25.82 3.42
C THR A 94 -19.73 -24.55 2.61
N GLU A 95 -19.19 -23.42 3.08
CA GLU A 95 -19.28 -22.14 2.37
C GLU A 95 -18.18 -21.95 1.32
N PHE A 96 -16.98 -22.48 1.55
CA PHE A 96 -15.80 -22.27 0.69
C PHE A 96 -15.35 -23.50 -0.11
N GLY A 97 -15.91 -24.69 0.12
CA GLY A 97 -15.41 -25.94 -0.45
C GLY A 97 -15.47 -26.03 -1.97
N ASP A 98 -16.43 -25.33 -2.58
CA ASP A 98 -16.59 -25.21 -4.03
C ASP A 98 -16.00 -23.90 -4.60
N ALA A 99 -15.34 -23.09 -3.77
CA ALA A 99 -14.78 -21.81 -4.20
C ALA A 99 -13.44 -21.99 -4.93
N ASP A 100 -13.17 -21.10 -5.89
CA ASP A 100 -11.88 -21.03 -6.55
C ASP A 100 -10.86 -20.30 -5.66
N PHE A 101 -9.84 -21.04 -5.23
CA PHE A 101 -8.73 -20.51 -4.43
C PHE A 101 -7.60 -19.99 -5.33
N ASN A 102 -7.13 -18.78 -5.03
CA ASN A 102 -5.94 -18.19 -5.63
C ASN A 102 -4.80 -18.15 -4.62
N ILE A 103 -3.62 -18.59 -5.03
CA ILE A 103 -2.44 -18.77 -4.19
C ILE A 103 -1.31 -17.88 -4.72
N GLU A 104 -0.68 -17.14 -3.82
CA GLU A 104 0.42 -16.24 -4.15
C GLU A 104 1.50 -16.29 -3.07
N TYR A 105 2.76 -16.37 -3.47
CA TYR A 105 3.89 -16.39 -2.56
C TYR A 105 4.59 -15.03 -2.49
N PHE A 106 4.78 -14.51 -1.28
CA PHE A 106 5.51 -13.29 -0.99
C PHE A 106 6.95 -13.60 -0.61
N SER A 107 7.86 -13.57 -1.58
CA SER A 107 9.29 -13.84 -1.35
C SER A 107 9.99 -12.84 -0.44
N LEU A 108 9.44 -11.62 -0.28
CA LEU A 108 9.97 -10.62 0.65
C LEU A 108 9.79 -11.01 2.13
N THR A 109 8.73 -11.77 2.44
CA THR A 109 8.33 -12.10 3.80
C THR A 109 8.31 -13.60 4.08
N GLY A 110 8.41 -14.45 3.06
CA GLY A 110 8.28 -15.90 3.21
C GLY A 110 6.85 -16.34 3.51
N ILE A 111 5.84 -15.57 3.05
CA ILE A 111 4.43 -15.82 3.38
C ILE A 111 3.66 -16.24 2.14
N TRP A 112 2.86 -17.28 2.26
CA TRP A 112 1.84 -17.63 1.29
C TRP A 112 0.54 -16.90 1.61
N ARG A 113 -0.07 -16.32 0.58
CA ARG A 113 -1.41 -15.74 0.65
C ARG A 113 -2.34 -16.57 -0.19
N ILE A 114 -3.39 -17.04 0.44
CA ILE A 114 -4.47 -17.79 -0.19
C ILE A 114 -5.71 -16.94 -0.08
N ASN A 115 -6.44 -16.79 -1.18
CA ASN A 115 -7.71 -16.06 -1.18
C ASN A 115 -8.78 -16.79 -1.95
N ALA A 116 -10.03 -16.62 -1.51
CA ALA A 116 -11.21 -17.10 -2.19
C ALA A 116 -12.32 -16.05 -2.08
N TYR A 117 -13.28 -16.11 -2.99
CA TYR A 117 -14.47 -15.26 -2.96
C TYR A 117 -15.64 -15.99 -2.36
N TYR A 118 -16.39 -15.29 -1.50
CA TYR A 118 -17.68 -15.73 -1.00
C TYR A 118 -18.64 -14.53 -0.95
N ASN A 119 -19.79 -14.63 -1.60
CA ASN A 119 -20.79 -13.55 -1.73
C ASN A 119 -20.17 -12.19 -2.11
N ALA A 120 -19.31 -12.18 -3.15
CA ALA A 120 -18.58 -11.02 -3.65
C ALA A 120 -17.56 -10.37 -2.67
N VAL A 121 -17.35 -10.97 -1.50
CA VAL A 121 -16.29 -10.57 -0.56
C VAL A 121 -15.11 -11.50 -0.72
N ARG A 122 -13.90 -10.92 -0.76
CA ARG A 122 -12.65 -11.69 -0.83
C ARG A 122 -12.13 -11.95 0.58
N TYR A 123 -11.89 -13.22 0.88
CA TYR A 123 -11.32 -13.70 2.12
C TYR A 123 -9.85 -14.04 1.91
N TYR A 124 -9.05 -13.89 2.96
CA TYR A 124 -7.60 -14.04 2.89
C TYR A 124 -7.08 -14.87 4.06
N TRP A 125 -6.28 -15.87 3.73
CA TRP A 125 -5.50 -16.67 4.67
C TRP A 125 -4.03 -16.48 4.36
N ARG A 126 -3.23 -16.41 5.42
CA ARG A 126 -1.78 -16.37 5.36
C ARG A 126 -1.23 -17.64 5.96
N VAL A 127 -0.32 -18.27 5.25
CA VAL A 127 0.44 -19.41 5.76
C VAL A 127 1.91 -19.04 5.72
N ASP A 128 2.56 -19.06 6.87
CA ASP A 128 4.00 -18.88 6.95
C ASP A 128 4.72 -20.11 6.39
N ASP A 129 5.58 -19.92 5.38
CA ASP A 129 6.30 -21.01 4.71
C ASP A 129 7.24 -21.76 5.66
N ALA A 130 7.82 -21.06 6.63
CA ALA A 130 8.78 -21.63 7.57
C ALA A 130 8.10 -22.47 8.67
N THR A 131 6.99 -21.96 9.23
CA THR A 131 6.34 -22.56 10.39
C THR A 131 5.06 -23.34 10.05
N MET A 132 4.55 -23.20 8.82
CA MET A 132 3.23 -23.71 8.40
C MET A 132 2.09 -23.20 9.28
N THR A 133 2.28 -22.05 9.94
CA THR A 133 1.24 -21.46 10.77
C THR A 133 0.23 -20.72 9.90
N LEU A 134 -1.03 -21.12 10.02
CA LEU A 134 -2.13 -20.43 9.36
C LEU A 134 -2.63 -19.29 10.24
N THR A 135 -2.72 -18.11 9.64
CA THR A 135 -3.33 -16.93 10.25
C THR A 135 -4.34 -16.34 9.28
N ARG A 136 -5.48 -15.90 9.81
CA ARG A 136 -6.41 -15.12 8.99
C ARG A 136 -5.85 -13.73 8.78
N ASP A 137 -5.82 -13.29 7.53
CA ASP A 137 -5.36 -11.95 7.20
C ASP A 137 -6.47 -10.93 7.41
N LEU A 138 -6.43 -10.26 8.55
CA LEU A 138 -7.37 -9.20 8.94
C LEU A 138 -6.99 -7.81 8.41
N TRP A 139 -6.01 -7.71 7.50
CA TRP A 139 -5.60 -6.41 6.98
C TRP A 139 -6.76 -5.66 6.30
N PHE A 140 -7.68 -6.38 5.68
CA PHE A 140 -8.92 -5.79 5.20
C PHE A 140 -10.01 -5.93 6.27
N GLN A 141 -10.48 -4.79 6.81
CA GLN A 141 -11.66 -4.72 7.66
C GLN A 141 -12.87 -4.34 6.79
N PRO A 142 -13.68 -5.31 6.33
CA PRO A 142 -14.86 -5.02 5.56
C PRO A 142 -15.86 -4.23 6.42
N THR A 143 -16.51 -3.24 5.80
CA THR A 143 -17.64 -2.50 6.41
C THR A 143 -18.89 -3.37 6.51
N PHE A 144 -19.01 -4.36 5.63
CA PHE A 144 -20.10 -5.34 5.65
C PHE A 144 -19.76 -6.52 6.55
N ARG A 145 -20.82 -7.16 7.05
CA ARG A 145 -20.71 -8.36 7.86
C ARG A 145 -20.07 -9.49 7.03
N THR A 146 -19.13 -10.20 7.65
CA THR A 146 -18.41 -11.32 7.03
C THR A 146 -18.49 -12.56 7.90
N ILE A 147 -18.41 -13.73 7.26
CA ILE A 147 -18.26 -15.00 7.97
C ILE A 147 -16.86 -15.02 8.56
N LYS A 148 -16.72 -15.37 9.83
CA LYS A 148 -15.43 -15.38 10.52
C LYS A 148 -14.62 -16.67 10.30
N CYS A 149 -14.58 -17.13 9.05
CA CYS A 149 -13.49 -17.94 8.51
C CYS A 149 -12.29 -17.03 8.20
#